data_AF-A0A372E349-F1
#
_entry.id   AF-A0A372E349-F1
#
_cell.length_a   1.000
_cell.length_b   1.000
_cell.length_c   1.000
_cell.angle_alpha   90.00
_cell.angle_beta   90.00
_cell.angle_gamma   90.00
#
_symmetry.space_group_name_H-M   'P 1'
#
loop_
_entity.id
_entity.type
_entity.pdbx_description
1 polymer ?
#
loop_
_entity_poly.entity_id
_entity_poly.type
_entity_poly.pdbx_seq_one_letter_code
_entity_poly.pdbx_strand_id
1 'polypeptide(L)'
;MPTSAPDNPPITREQVLQALRELDAEGPRMPLSTVYDLVYRGRRYAPRRVAQRAYELATGLTGAKWPLRAGEPTNQALEALDFTIATKRPTLENSPLLNGDVTAQQQLEDLYTGSPREAAPAKKTRTTPAAAEAAAAAAAETDETSATEPAEAHEPPATYQRPAPTPYTREMARAELFLADEELAAAQAALARRRNLLLQGPPGTGKTFLARRLAWLAQGSTNPARVELVQFHPSYSYEDFVQGFRPDERGTFRLRDGLLVEFCHRAAQEPEQPYFLLIEELNRGNVARIFGELLLLLEADKRGPAHAVRLPYAPAGSPPFFVPENVFVIGTMNLADRSLAPLDYALRRRFAFISLRPEFGDPLRELLTAHGVPSTLTRQLTARLLDLNQTIADDPELGPDFCVGHSYFCQPPTHPTEAASWLRLILEQEIGPLLDDYWLDQPAKAAAQKKKLLAGL
;
A
#
# COMPACT_ATOMS: atom_id res chain seq x y z
N MET A 1 -19.29 24.47 37.80
CA MET A 1 -19.54 23.15 38.44
C MET A 1 -19.05 22.08 37.47
N PRO A 2 -17.93 21.37 37.74
CA PRO A 2 -17.55 20.25 36.90
C PRO A 2 -18.51 19.10 37.23
N THR A 3 -19.30 18.65 36.26
CA THR A 3 -20.08 17.42 36.38
C THR A 3 -19.11 16.25 36.22
N SER A 4 -18.78 15.61 37.34
CA SER A 4 -18.10 14.31 37.35
C SER A 4 -18.86 13.32 36.48
N ALA A 5 -18.15 12.63 35.59
CA ALA A 5 -18.69 11.46 34.91
C ALA A 5 -19.14 10.43 35.97
N PRO A 6 -20.28 9.76 35.80
CA PRO A 6 -20.70 8.73 36.74
C PRO A 6 -19.69 7.58 36.73
N ASP A 7 -19.17 7.21 37.91
CA ASP A 7 -18.17 6.14 38.15
C ASP A 7 -18.64 4.71 37.80
N ASN A 8 -19.72 4.57 37.03
CA ASN A 8 -20.10 3.32 36.38
C ASN A 8 -20.95 3.64 35.14
N PRO A 9 -20.59 3.15 33.93
CA PRO A 9 -21.45 3.30 32.78
C PRO A 9 -22.78 2.56 33.06
N PRO A 10 -23.94 3.13 32.70
CA PRO A 10 -25.26 2.55 32.98
C PRO A 10 -25.57 1.28 32.15
N ILE A 11 -24.57 0.72 31.48
CA ILE A 11 -24.61 -0.44 30.59
C ILE A 11 -23.30 -1.23 30.75
N THR A 12 -23.36 -2.54 30.55
CA THR A 12 -22.18 -3.42 30.57
C THR A 12 -21.70 -3.73 29.15
N ARG A 13 -20.43 -4.17 29.04
CA ARG A 13 -19.85 -4.59 27.75
C ARG A 13 -20.65 -5.70 27.07
N GLU A 14 -21.16 -6.67 27.85
CA GLU A 14 -21.99 -7.76 27.33
C GLU A 14 -23.29 -7.26 26.71
N GLN A 15 -23.94 -6.27 27.34
CA GLN A 15 -25.16 -5.65 26.81
C GLN A 15 -24.89 -4.86 25.52
N VAL A 16 -23.71 -4.23 25.41
CA VAL A 16 -23.29 -3.57 24.16
C VAL A 16 -23.06 -4.59 23.05
N LEU A 17 -22.41 -5.73 23.35
CA LEU A 17 -22.22 -6.81 22.37
C LEU A 17 -23.55 -7.42 21.91
N GLN A 18 -24.49 -7.62 22.84
CA GLN A 18 -25.84 -8.09 22.52
C GLN A 18 -26.59 -7.08 21.63
N ALA A 19 -26.52 -5.79 21.96
CA ALA A 19 -27.11 -4.73 21.14
C ALA A 19 -26.54 -4.70 19.71
N LEU A 20 -25.23 -4.89 19.54
CA LEU A 20 -24.60 -4.94 18.23
C LEU A 20 -25.09 -6.13 17.39
N ARG A 21 -25.26 -7.32 18.01
CA ARG A 21 -25.83 -8.50 17.34
C ARG A 21 -27.26 -8.28 16.87
N GLU A 22 -28.09 -7.63 17.69
CA GLU A 22 -29.48 -7.33 17.33
C GLU A 22 -29.56 -6.28 16.22
N LEU A 23 -28.75 -5.23 16.29
CA LEU A 23 -28.67 -4.21 15.24
C LEU A 23 -28.17 -4.78 13.90
N ASP A 24 -27.31 -5.80 13.92
CA ASP A 24 -26.89 -6.53 12.72
C ASP A 24 -28.03 -7.36 12.10
N ALA A 25 -28.93 -7.91 12.92
CA ALA A 25 -30.06 -8.70 12.47
C ALA A 25 -31.19 -7.85 11.85
N GLU A 26 -31.30 -6.57 12.24
CA GLU A 26 -32.32 -5.63 11.73
C GLU A 26 -32.01 -5.08 10.31
N GLY A 27 -30.82 -5.35 9.76
CA GLY A 27 -30.42 -4.95 8.39
C GLY A 27 -30.05 -3.46 8.23
N PRO A 28 -29.66 -3.00 7.02
CA PRO A 28 -29.07 -1.69 6.80
C PRO A 28 -30.15 -0.59 6.72
N ARG A 29 -30.83 -0.32 7.84
CA ARG A 29 -31.63 0.89 8.06
C ARG A 29 -31.05 1.69 9.22
N MET A 30 -29.76 1.97 9.18
CA MET A 30 -29.14 2.84 10.18
C MET A 30 -28.83 4.22 9.58
N PRO A 31 -29.46 5.30 10.08
CA PRO A 31 -28.94 6.63 9.83
C PRO A 31 -27.59 6.72 10.53
N LEU A 32 -26.54 6.76 9.71
CA LEU A 32 -25.17 6.90 10.14
C LEU A 32 -25.00 8.21 10.94
N SER A 33 -24.28 8.16 12.05
CA SER A 33 -23.96 9.34 12.88
C SER A 33 -23.22 10.41 12.06
N THR A 34 -23.42 11.69 12.34
CA THR A 34 -22.81 12.79 11.57
C THR A 34 -21.35 13.07 11.92
N VAL A 35 -20.87 12.66 13.11
CA VAL A 35 -19.56 13.05 13.64
C VAL A 35 -18.70 11.85 14.10
N TYR A 36 -19.27 10.93 14.88
CA TYR A 36 -18.57 9.78 15.47
C TYR A 36 -19.22 8.45 15.09
N ASP A 37 -18.42 7.43 14.78
CA ASP A 37 -18.85 6.03 14.62
C ASP A 37 -18.25 5.16 15.72
N LEU A 38 -19.02 4.21 16.26
CA LEU A 38 -18.48 3.07 16.98
C LEU A 38 -18.02 2.02 15.96
N VAL A 39 -16.78 1.58 16.07
CA VAL A 39 -16.18 0.59 15.16
C VAL A 39 -16.09 -0.75 15.87
N TYR A 40 -16.76 -1.76 15.33
CA TYR A 40 -16.71 -3.12 15.86
C TYR A 40 -16.71 -4.13 14.71
N ARG A 41 -15.72 -5.05 14.69
CA ARG A 41 -15.55 -6.08 13.65
C ARG A 41 -15.64 -5.53 12.21
N GLY A 42 -15.01 -4.38 11.96
CA GLY A 42 -14.99 -3.73 10.64
C GLY A 42 -16.29 -3.04 10.23
N ARG A 43 -17.33 -3.09 11.06
CA ARG A 43 -18.60 -2.38 10.87
C ARG A 43 -18.64 -1.10 11.69
N ARG A 44 -19.43 -0.13 11.20
CA ARG A 44 -19.61 1.19 11.81
C ARG A 44 -21.03 1.35 12.29
N TYR A 45 -21.19 1.73 13.54
CA TYR A 45 -22.48 1.92 14.20
C TYR A 45 -22.59 3.35 14.74
N ALA A 46 -23.79 3.90 14.80
CA ALA A 46 -24.01 5.18 15.48
C ALA A 46 -23.89 4.97 17.00
N PRO A 47 -22.93 5.60 17.71
CA PRO A 47 -22.68 5.33 19.14
C PRO A 47 -23.93 5.47 20.00
N ARG A 48 -24.73 6.51 19.74
CA ARG A 48 -26.00 6.75 20.46
C ARG A 48 -27.03 5.63 20.26
N ARG A 49 -27.12 5.05 19.06
CA ARG A 49 -28.06 3.94 18.79
C ARG A 49 -27.63 2.68 19.56
N VAL A 50 -26.33 2.39 19.55
CA VAL A 50 -25.77 1.25 20.28
C VAL A 50 -25.99 1.41 21.78
N ALA A 51 -25.66 2.58 22.34
CA ALA A 51 -25.87 2.86 23.76
C ALA A 51 -27.36 2.83 24.17
N GLN A 52 -28.24 3.39 23.33
CA GLN A 52 -29.69 3.32 23.50
C GLN A 52 -30.19 1.88 23.57
N ARG A 53 -29.75 1.03 22.64
CA ARG A 53 -30.17 -0.38 22.60
C ARG A 53 -29.61 -1.20 23.76
N ALA A 54 -28.34 -0.98 24.10
CA ALA A 54 -27.71 -1.59 25.27
C ALA A 54 -28.42 -1.21 26.58
N TYR A 55 -28.93 0.02 26.67
CA TYR A 55 -29.65 0.50 27.86
C TYR A 55 -31.07 -0.04 27.96
N GLU A 56 -31.75 -0.24 26.85
CA GLU A 56 -33.02 -0.98 26.82
C GLU A 56 -32.84 -2.43 27.30
N LEU A 57 -31.75 -3.08 26.88
CA LEU A 57 -31.38 -4.42 27.36
C LEU A 57 -31.03 -4.42 28.85
N ALA A 58 -30.35 -3.37 29.33
CA ALA A 58 -29.98 -3.24 30.74
C ALA A 58 -31.18 -3.01 31.67
N THR A 59 -32.18 -2.26 31.21
CA THR A 59 -33.36 -1.88 32.01
C THR A 59 -34.53 -2.85 31.85
N GLY A 60 -34.52 -3.70 30.81
CA GLY A 60 -35.65 -4.57 30.45
C GLY A 60 -36.89 -3.80 29.97
N LEU A 61 -36.79 -2.48 29.80
CA LEU A 61 -37.89 -1.59 29.43
C LEU A 61 -37.74 -1.18 27.96
N THR A 62 -38.69 -1.63 27.13
CA THR A 62 -38.72 -1.26 25.71
C THR A 62 -39.01 0.24 25.58
N GLY A 63 -38.09 0.99 24.96
CA GLY A 63 -38.19 2.44 24.78
C GLY A 63 -37.58 3.29 25.91
N ALA A 64 -36.83 2.69 26.84
CA ALA A 64 -36.09 3.42 27.88
C ALA A 64 -35.05 4.36 27.25
N LYS A 65 -35.11 5.67 27.52
CA LYS A 65 -34.20 6.64 26.90
C LYS A 65 -32.81 6.62 27.53
N TRP A 66 -31.79 6.53 26.69
CA TRP A 66 -30.39 6.69 27.08
C TRP A 66 -30.17 8.01 27.84
N PRO A 67 -29.59 7.97 29.06
CA PRO A 67 -29.50 9.14 29.94
C PRO A 67 -28.41 10.14 29.53
N LEU A 68 -27.39 9.73 28.76
CA LEU A 68 -26.30 10.63 28.35
C LEU A 68 -26.62 11.36 27.03
N ARG A 69 -26.07 12.58 26.89
CA ARG A 69 -26.17 13.38 25.66
C ARG A 69 -25.37 12.72 24.52
N ALA A 70 -25.81 12.95 23.27
CA ALA A 70 -25.06 12.50 22.09
C ALA A 70 -23.68 13.17 22.01
N GLY A 71 -22.72 12.50 21.37
CA GLY A 71 -21.34 12.99 21.26
C GLY A 71 -20.47 12.49 22.42
N GLU A 72 -19.56 13.32 22.88
CA GLU A 72 -18.49 12.96 23.82
C GLU A 72 -18.95 12.19 25.07
N PRO A 73 -20.04 12.55 25.78
CA PRO A 73 -20.47 11.79 26.97
C PRO A 73 -20.90 10.35 26.66
N THR A 74 -21.53 10.12 25.50
CA THR A 74 -21.91 8.76 25.08
C THR A 74 -20.69 7.99 24.57
N ASN A 75 -19.75 8.67 23.92
CA ASN A 75 -18.53 8.05 23.42
C ASN A 75 -17.65 7.58 24.58
N GLN A 76 -17.42 8.42 25.59
CA GLN A 76 -16.64 8.07 26.78
C GLN A 76 -17.23 6.86 27.52
N ALA A 77 -18.57 6.76 27.61
CA ALA A 77 -19.23 5.62 28.25
C ALA A 77 -19.03 4.30 27.47
N LEU A 78 -18.87 4.36 26.16
CA LEU A 78 -18.59 3.19 25.31
C LEU A 78 -17.09 2.87 25.28
N GLU A 79 -16.23 3.87 25.29
CA GLU A 79 -14.77 3.73 25.38
C GLU A 79 -14.36 3.11 26.72
N ALA A 80 -15.01 3.50 27.82
CA ALA A 80 -14.83 2.87 29.13
C ALA A 80 -15.20 1.38 29.19
N LEU A 81 -15.88 0.86 28.15
CA LEU A 81 -16.23 -0.55 27.98
C LEU A 81 -15.38 -1.23 26.88
N ASP A 82 -14.24 -0.66 26.53
CA ASP A 82 -13.29 -1.11 25.50
C ASP A 82 -13.87 -1.14 24.07
N PHE A 83 -14.76 -0.19 23.73
CA PHE A 83 -15.20 0.01 22.34
C PHE A 83 -14.50 1.19 21.68
N THR A 84 -14.07 1.01 20.44
CA THR A 84 -13.39 2.05 19.66
C THR A 84 -14.41 3.02 19.05
N ILE A 85 -14.23 4.31 19.31
CA ILE A 85 -14.97 5.39 18.64
C ILE A 85 -14.04 6.10 17.64
N ALA A 86 -14.48 6.22 16.39
CA ALA A 86 -13.76 6.88 15.31
C ALA A 86 -14.49 8.14 14.83
N THR A 87 -13.76 9.21 14.53
CA THR A 87 -14.33 10.44 13.95
C THR A 87 -14.48 10.32 12.42
N LYS A 88 -15.52 10.94 11.84
CA LYS A 88 -15.76 10.94 10.38
C LYS A 88 -14.98 12.00 9.59
N ARG A 89 -14.46 13.02 10.27
CA ARG A 89 -13.63 14.09 9.71
C ARG A 89 -12.56 14.47 10.73
N PRO A 90 -11.27 14.50 10.38
CA PRO A 90 -10.28 15.17 11.20
C PRO A 90 -10.48 16.68 11.02
N THR A 91 -11.17 17.33 11.94
CA THR A 91 -10.98 18.77 12.17
C THR A 91 -9.79 18.91 13.12
N LEU A 92 -8.85 19.79 12.79
CA LEU A 92 -7.57 20.04 13.46
C LEU A 92 -7.65 20.33 14.98
N GLU A 93 -8.85 20.43 15.57
CA GLU A 93 -9.07 20.76 16.97
C GLU A 93 -9.24 19.56 17.91
N ASN A 94 -9.44 18.33 17.41
CA ASN A 94 -9.74 17.17 18.26
C ASN A 94 -8.74 16.01 18.07
N SER A 95 -7.46 16.28 18.31
CA SER A 95 -6.44 15.23 18.48
C SER A 95 -6.27 14.93 19.98
N PRO A 96 -6.32 13.66 20.44
CA PRO A 96 -6.11 13.29 21.85
C PRO A 96 -4.68 13.55 22.36
N LEU A 97 -3.79 14.05 21.51
CA LEU A 97 -2.39 14.37 21.82
C LEU A 97 -2.18 15.72 22.51
N LEU A 98 -3.25 16.42 22.92
CA LEU A 98 -3.18 17.78 23.49
C LEU A 98 -3.45 17.89 25.00
N ASN A 99 -3.75 16.79 25.70
CA ASN A 99 -3.91 16.80 27.15
C ASN A 99 -2.70 16.16 27.84
N GLY A 100 -1.59 16.88 27.87
CA GLY A 100 -0.41 16.52 28.65
C GLY A 100 0.86 17.01 27.98
N ASP A 101 1.23 18.27 28.25
CA ASP A 101 2.60 18.83 28.25
C ASP A 101 2.61 20.27 27.72
N VAL A 102 1.93 21.16 28.45
CA VAL A 102 1.98 22.62 28.23
C VAL A 102 3.42 23.16 28.35
N THR A 103 4.28 22.49 29.12
CA THR A 103 5.71 22.79 29.25
C THR A 103 6.53 22.40 28.03
N ALA A 104 6.16 21.36 27.28
CA ALA A 104 6.87 20.96 26.08
C ALA A 104 6.53 21.86 24.88
N GLN A 105 5.29 22.36 24.81
CA GLN A 105 4.88 23.33 23.78
C GLN A 105 5.56 24.69 23.93
N GLN A 106 5.72 25.19 25.16
CA GLN A 106 6.44 26.46 25.40
C GLN A 106 7.92 26.37 25.04
N GLN A 107 8.58 25.24 25.35
CA GLN A 107 9.98 25.03 24.95
C GLN A 107 10.15 24.84 23.44
N LEU A 108 9.14 24.29 22.75
CA LEU A 108 9.16 24.17 21.29
C LEU A 108 8.89 25.52 20.59
N GLU A 109 7.97 26.34 21.12
CA GLU A 109 7.67 27.67 20.57
C GLU A 109 8.83 28.66 20.74
N ASP A 110 9.56 28.61 21.86
CA ASP A 110 10.77 29.43 22.09
C ASP A 110 11.93 29.02 21.18
N LEU A 111 11.97 27.76 20.73
CA LEU A 111 12.95 27.23 19.77
C LEU A 111 12.63 27.58 18.31
N TYR A 112 11.36 27.80 17.97
CA TYR A 112 10.90 28.08 16.60
C TYR A 112 10.57 29.55 16.32
N THR A 113 10.24 30.34 17.36
CA THR A 113 9.93 31.75 17.24
C THR A 113 10.96 32.55 18.03
N GLY A 114 12.14 32.79 17.45
CA GLY A 114 13.13 33.67 18.08
C GLY A 114 12.49 35.00 18.46
N SER A 115 12.28 35.22 19.76
CA SER A 115 11.53 36.40 20.23
C SER A 115 12.31 37.69 19.95
N PRO A 116 11.63 38.76 19.49
CA PRO A 116 12.24 40.03 19.16
C PRO A 116 12.52 40.81 20.46
N ARG A 117 13.80 41.09 20.76
CA ARG A 117 14.15 42.10 21.78
C ARG A 117 14.05 43.49 21.17
N GLU A 118 13.12 44.27 21.71
CA GLU A 118 12.94 45.71 21.47
C GLU A 118 14.23 46.51 21.71
N ALA A 119 14.49 47.48 20.83
CA ALA A 119 15.44 48.59 21.00
C ALA A 119 14.95 49.55 22.12
N ALA A 120 15.72 50.38 22.82
CA ALA A 120 16.91 51.21 22.55
C ALA A 120 17.39 51.78 23.94
N PRO A 121 18.35 52.74 24.10
CA PRO A 121 19.00 53.58 23.10
C PRO A 121 20.52 53.89 23.24
N ALA A 122 21.09 54.21 22.06
CA ALA A 122 22.03 55.29 21.72
C ALA A 122 23.27 55.60 22.59
N LYS A 123 24.46 55.57 21.96
CA LYS A 123 25.14 56.75 21.35
C LYS A 123 26.49 56.37 20.73
N LYS A 124 26.70 56.89 19.50
CA LYS A 124 27.91 57.51 18.89
C LYS A 124 29.28 56.99 19.39
N THR A 125 30.27 56.66 18.54
CA THR A 125 30.93 57.57 17.59
C THR A 125 31.93 56.80 16.69
N ARG A 126 32.16 57.31 15.47
CA ARG A 126 33.25 56.97 14.53
C ARG A 126 34.64 57.08 15.17
N THR A 127 35.60 56.22 14.79
CA THR A 127 36.69 56.51 13.84
C THR A 127 37.70 55.36 13.70
N THR A 128 38.20 55.23 12.48
CA THR A 128 39.28 54.41 11.87
C THR A 128 40.70 54.64 12.47
N PRO A 129 41.81 54.15 11.85
CA PRO A 129 42.30 52.77 11.72
C PRO A 129 43.83 52.66 12.10
N ALA A 130 44.45 51.50 11.81
CA ALA A 130 45.91 51.28 11.67
C ALA A 130 46.76 51.36 12.97
N ALA A 131 47.92 50.75 13.11
CA ALA A 131 48.66 49.65 12.48
C ALA A 131 49.90 49.42 13.37
N ALA A 132 50.46 48.20 13.30
CA ALA A 132 51.85 47.84 13.58
C ALA A 132 52.42 48.01 15.01
N GLU A 133 52.73 46.87 15.65
CA GLU A 133 54.08 46.42 16.07
C GLU A 133 53.90 45.26 17.08
N ALA A 134 54.42 44.06 16.78
CA ALA A 134 55.68 43.51 17.28
C ALA A 134 55.64 43.26 18.81
N ALA A 135 56.02 42.13 19.40
CA ALA A 135 56.82 40.99 18.95
C ALA A 135 56.50 39.78 19.85
N ALA A 136 56.89 38.62 19.36
CA ALA A 136 56.69 37.30 19.94
C ALA A 136 57.25 37.12 21.37
N ALA A 137 56.51 36.39 22.21
CA ALA A 137 57.08 35.35 23.08
C ALA A 137 55.98 34.44 23.67
N ALA A 138 56.08 33.16 23.27
CA ALA A 138 55.87 31.97 24.09
C ALA A 138 54.47 31.66 24.67
N ALA A 139 53.87 30.65 24.04
CA ALA A 139 53.24 29.49 24.67
C ALA A 139 52.00 29.73 25.55
N ALA A 140 50.83 29.71 24.93
CA ALA A 140 49.69 28.89 25.33
C ALA A 140 48.58 29.03 24.27
N GLU A 141 48.07 27.88 23.82
CA GLU A 141 46.67 27.65 23.42
C GLU A 141 46.04 28.62 22.40
N THR A 142 46.01 28.22 21.13
CA THR A 142 44.94 28.58 20.17
C THR A 142 44.84 27.40 19.18
N ASP A 143 43.80 26.57 19.29
CA ASP A 143 42.45 26.80 18.78
C ASP A 143 42.45 26.89 17.24
N GLU A 144 42.13 25.74 16.65
CA GLU A 144 42.03 25.48 15.22
C GLU A 144 40.91 26.34 14.61
N THR A 145 41.28 27.28 13.76
CA THR A 145 40.34 27.84 12.77
C THR A 145 40.73 27.34 11.39
N SER A 146 40.47 26.07 11.12
CA SER A 146 40.14 25.65 9.75
C SER A 146 38.65 25.88 9.57
N ALA A 147 38.29 26.92 8.83
CA ALA A 147 36.96 27.08 8.28
C ALA A 147 36.70 25.91 7.32
N THR A 148 36.25 24.79 7.86
CA THR A 148 35.70 23.69 7.10
C THR A 148 34.33 24.15 6.63
N GLU A 149 34.20 24.46 5.34
CA GLU A 149 32.90 24.51 4.69
C GLU A 149 32.13 23.24 5.11
N PRO A 150 30.85 23.34 5.52
CA PRO A 150 30.09 22.16 5.87
C PRO A 150 30.10 21.23 4.65
N ALA A 151 30.84 20.13 4.76
CA ALA A 151 30.90 19.12 3.72
C ALA A 151 29.47 18.70 3.44
N GLU A 152 28.95 19.08 2.26
CA GLU A 152 27.65 18.63 1.79
C GLU A 152 27.67 17.11 1.88
N ALA A 153 26.87 16.56 2.78
CA ALA A 153 26.69 15.13 2.91
C ALA A 153 25.94 14.65 1.67
N HIS A 154 26.65 14.52 0.57
CA HIS A 154 26.15 13.82 -0.61
C HIS A 154 26.12 12.34 -0.24
N GLU A 155 24.93 11.74 -0.32
CA GLU A 155 24.85 10.29 -0.37
C GLU A 155 25.81 9.82 -1.47
N PRO A 156 26.70 8.85 -1.18
CA PRO A 156 27.60 8.34 -2.19
C PRO A 156 26.76 7.87 -3.38
N PRO A 157 27.09 8.26 -4.62
CA PRO A 157 26.29 7.88 -5.77
C PRO A 157 26.17 6.37 -5.78
N ALA A 158 24.94 5.86 -5.71
CA ALA A 158 24.70 4.43 -5.76
C ALA A 158 25.27 3.90 -7.08
N THR A 159 26.38 3.17 -7.01
CA THR A 159 27.04 2.53 -8.16
C THR A 159 26.30 1.26 -8.56
N TYR A 160 24.97 1.32 -8.65
CA TYR A 160 24.18 0.22 -9.17
C TYR A 160 24.16 0.30 -10.70
N GLN A 161 24.95 -0.54 -11.35
CA GLN A 161 24.88 -0.71 -12.80
C GLN A 161 23.72 -1.64 -13.14
N ARG A 162 22.83 -1.17 -14.02
CA ARG A 162 21.72 -1.99 -14.54
C ARG A 162 22.29 -3.15 -15.35
N PRO A 163 21.73 -4.38 -15.23
CA PRO A 163 22.17 -5.50 -16.05
C PRO A 163 21.98 -5.20 -17.53
N ALA A 164 22.90 -5.70 -18.35
CA ALA A 164 22.82 -5.55 -19.80
C ALA A 164 21.56 -6.24 -20.34
N PRO A 165 20.84 -5.63 -21.31
CA PRO A 165 19.69 -6.26 -21.93
C PRO A 165 20.08 -7.57 -22.64
N THR A 166 19.31 -8.62 -22.40
CA THR A 166 19.42 -9.91 -23.13
C THR A 166 18.19 -10.14 -23.98
N PRO A 167 18.30 -10.83 -25.13
CA PRO A 167 17.13 -11.22 -25.93
C PRO A 167 16.14 -12.04 -25.10
N TYR A 168 14.85 -11.77 -25.27
CA TYR A 168 13.77 -12.51 -24.60
C TYR A 168 12.73 -12.95 -25.63
N THR A 169 12.57 -14.25 -25.81
CA THR A 169 11.71 -14.83 -26.86
C THR A 169 10.43 -15.43 -26.30
N ARG A 170 9.48 -15.73 -27.20
CA ARG A 170 8.25 -16.43 -26.85
C ARG A 170 8.52 -17.84 -26.33
N GLU A 171 9.54 -18.54 -26.84
CA GLU A 171 9.89 -19.86 -26.29
C GLU A 171 10.36 -19.76 -24.83
N MET A 172 11.18 -18.74 -24.51
CA MET A 172 11.63 -18.51 -23.14
C MET A 172 10.45 -18.22 -22.21
N ALA A 173 9.52 -17.37 -22.63
CA ALA A 173 8.32 -17.08 -21.84
C ALA A 173 7.45 -18.32 -21.62
N ARG A 174 7.27 -19.17 -22.63
CA ARG A 174 6.51 -20.42 -22.49
C ARG A 174 7.16 -21.41 -21.52
N ALA A 175 8.49 -21.44 -21.47
CA ALA A 175 9.22 -22.29 -20.53
C ALA A 175 9.12 -21.78 -19.07
N GLU A 176 8.96 -20.46 -18.88
CA GLU A 176 8.91 -19.82 -17.57
C GLU A 176 7.49 -19.65 -17.00
N LEU A 177 6.48 -19.49 -17.86
CA LEU A 177 5.13 -19.12 -17.46
C LEU A 177 4.22 -20.33 -17.35
N PHE A 178 3.47 -20.39 -16.26
CA PHE A 178 2.40 -21.37 -16.05
C PHE A 178 1.09 -20.90 -16.71
N LEU A 179 1.16 -20.62 -18.01
CA LEU A 179 0.03 -20.14 -18.83
C LEU A 179 -0.01 -20.92 -20.14
N ALA A 180 -1.21 -21.23 -20.61
CA ALA A 180 -1.37 -21.77 -21.95
C ALA A 180 -0.97 -20.71 -23.01
N ASP A 181 -0.58 -21.16 -24.19
CA ASP A 181 -0.14 -20.24 -25.23
C ASP A 181 -1.26 -19.31 -25.72
N GLU A 182 -2.51 -19.81 -25.72
CA GLU A 182 -3.70 -19.04 -26.05
C GLU A 182 -3.92 -17.92 -25.02
N GLU A 183 -3.69 -18.19 -23.74
CA GLU A 183 -3.82 -17.20 -22.65
C GLU A 183 -2.73 -16.13 -22.75
N LEU A 184 -1.48 -16.53 -23.02
CA LEU A 184 -0.38 -15.60 -23.27
C LEU A 184 -0.65 -14.73 -24.50
N ALA A 185 -1.12 -15.33 -25.59
CA ALA A 185 -1.49 -14.60 -26.81
C ALA A 185 -2.63 -13.60 -26.54
N ALA A 186 -3.65 -14.01 -25.80
CA ALA A 186 -4.75 -13.15 -25.40
C ALA A 186 -4.27 -11.98 -24.53
N ALA A 187 -3.35 -12.23 -23.60
CA ALA A 187 -2.74 -11.19 -22.77
C ALA A 187 -1.97 -10.16 -23.62
N GLN A 188 -1.13 -10.63 -24.54
CA GLN A 188 -0.39 -9.75 -25.46
C GLN A 188 -1.33 -8.94 -26.36
N ALA A 189 -2.36 -9.57 -26.92
CA ALA A 189 -3.36 -8.89 -27.75
C ALA A 189 -4.14 -7.83 -26.95
N ALA A 190 -4.50 -8.14 -25.70
CA ALA A 190 -5.15 -7.19 -24.80
C ALA A 190 -4.23 -6.00 -24.47
N LEU A 191 -2.95 -6.24 -24.19
CA LEU A 191 -1.96 -5.20 -23.94
C LEU A 191 -1.75 -4.30 -25.16
N ALA A 192 -1.60 -4.89 -26.34
CA ALA A 192 -1.43 -4.15 -27.59
C ALA A 192 -2.65 -3.25 -27.88
N ARG A 193 -3.85 -3.76 -27.66
CA ARG A 193 -5.11 -3.04 -27.96
C ARG A 193 -5.46 -1.99 -26.92
N ARG A 194 -5.33 -2.29 -25.63
CA ARG A 194 -5.76 -1.40 -24.53
C ARG A 194 -4.64 -0.51 -24.00
N ARG A 195 -3.38 -0.85 -24.27
CA ARG A 195 -2.17 -0.26 -23.64
C ARG A 195 -2.11 -0.42 -22.11
N ASN A 196 -3.20 -0.81 -21.46
CA ASN A 196 -3.26 -1.07 -20.03
C ASN A 196 -3.84 -2.45 -19.72
N LEU A 197 -3.14 -3.20 -18.87
CA LEU A 197 -3.59 -4.48 -18.32
C LEU A 197 -3.69 -4.42 -16.80
N LEU A 198 -4.69 -5.09 -16.25
CA LEU A 198 -4.79 -5.35 -14.82
C LEU A 198 -4.77 -6.87 -14.60
N LEU A 199 -3.72 -7.35 -13.96
CA LEU A 199 -3.55 -8.74 -13.58
C LEU A 199 -4.13 -8.92 -12.18
N GLN A 200 -5.16 -9.75 -12.05
CA GLN A 200 -5.84 -9.97 -10.77
C GLN A 200 -5.87 -11.45 -10.41
N GLY A 201 -5.92 -11.76 -9.13
CA GLY A 201 -6.02 -13.14 -8.65
C GLY A 201 -5.48 -13.31 -7.24
N PRO A 202 -5.57 -14.53 -6.69
CA PRO A 202 -5.05 -14.83 -5.36
C PRO A 202 -3.55 -14.51 -5.23
N PRO A 203 -3.05 -14.29 -4.00
CA PRO A 203 -1.62 -14.11 -3.76
C PRO A 203 -0.83 -15.33 -4.23
N GLY A 204 0.41 -15.11 -4.70
CA GLY A 204 1.29 -16.20 -5.12
C GLY A 204 0.93 -16.87 -6.46
N THR A 205 0.12 -16.24 -7.31
CA THR A 205 -0.24 -16.73 -8.66
C THR A 205 0.66 -16.20 -9.78
N GLY A 206 1.75 -15.50 -9.45
CA GLY A 206 2.73 -15.04 -10.45
C GLY A 206 2.35 -13.75 -11.20
N LYS A 207 1.45 -12.91 -10.68
CA LYS A 207 1.01 -11.65 -11.33
C LYS A 207 2.17 -10.74 -11.74
N THR A 208 3.04 -10.37 -10.80
CA THR A 208 4.21 -9.52 -11.08
C THR A 208 5.18 -10.20 -12.03
N PHE A 209 5.35 -11.51 -11.90
CA PHE A 209 6.19 -12.30 -12.78
C PHE A 209 5.70 -12.21 -14.23
N LEU A 210 4.39 -12.44 -14.46
CA LEU A 210 3.74 -12.28 -15.75
C LEU A 210 3.88 -10.86 -16.28
N ALA A 211 3.63 -9.83 -15.46
CA ALA A 211 3.73 -8.43 -15.86
C ALA A 211 5.11 -8.10 -16.46
N ARG A 212 6.18 -8.54 -15.80
CA ARG A 212 7.56 -8.36 -16.29
C ARG A 212 7.81 -9.13 -17.58
N ARG A 213 7.30 -10.36 -17.72
CA ARG A 213 7.52 -11.16 -18.93
C ARG A 213 6.76 -10.64 -20.13
N LEU A 214 5.55 -10.10 -19.93
CA LEU A 214 4.82 -9.40 -20.98
C LEU A 214 5.59 -8.17 -21.47
N ALA A 215 6.17 -7.39 -20.55
CA ALA A 215 7.01 -6.24 -20.90
C ALA A 215 8.27 -6.66 -21.69
N TRP A 216 8.95 -7.73 -21.28
CA TRP A 216 10.13 -8.24 -21.98
C TRP A 216 9.81 -8.82 -23.35
N LEU A 217 8.72 -9.57 -23.48
CA LEU A 217 8.25 -10.09 -24.77
C LEU A 217 7.94 -8.96 -25.76
N ALA A 218 7.27 -7.91 -25.29
CA ALA A 218 6.94 -6.77 -26.14
C ALA A 218 8.17 -5.95 -26.55
N GLN A 219 9.23 -5.94 -25.72
CA GLN A 219 10.53 -5.33 -26.05
C GLN A 219 11.45 -6.25 -26.86
N GLY A 220 11.17 -7.55 -26.92
CA GLY A 220 12.11 -8.58 -27.39
C GLY A 220 13.38 -8.72 -26.54
N SER A 221 13.42 -8.11 -25.35
CA SER A 221 14.60 -8.12 -24.48
C SER A 221 14.25 -7.86 -23.01
N THR A 222 15.18 -8.20 -22.12
CA THR A 222 15.08 -7.98 -20.66
C THR A 222 15.45 -6.57 -20.22
N ASN A 223 15.43 -5.58 -21.14
CA ASN A 223 15.94 -4.24 -20.90
C ASN A 223 15.26 -3.54 -19.69
N PRO A 224 15.98 -3.32 -18.57
CA PRO A 224 15.41 -2.69 -17.39
C PRO A 224 15.21 -1.19 -17.56
N ALA A 225 15.83 -0.54 -18.53
CA ALA A 225 15.77 0.92 -18.66
C ALA A 225 14.40 1.45 -19.12
N ARG A 226 13.59 0.58 -19.74
CA ARG A 226 12.26 0.91 -20.26
C ARG A 226 11.14 0.27 -19.43
N VAL A 227 11.47 -0.30 -18.27
CA VAL A 227 10.52 -0.88 -17.34
C VAL A 227 10.65 -0.17 -16.01
N GLU A 228 9.60 0.51 -15.59
CA GLU A 228 9.52 1.15 -14.28
C GLU A 228 8.59 0.31 -13.39
N LEU A 229 9.02 -0.01 -12.18
CA LEU A 229 8.23 -0.77 -11.21
C LEU A 229 7.95 0.12 -10.00
N VAL A 230 6.68 0.30 -9.68
CA VAL A 230 6.24 1.05 -8.51
C VAL A 230 5.17 0.24 -7.77
N GLN A 231 5.19 0.29 -6.44
CA GLN A 231 4.15 -0.33 -5.61
C GLN A 231 3.29 0.76 -4.99
N PHE A 232 1.97 0.67 -5.14
CA PHE A 232 1.06 1.60 -4.49
C PHE A 232 0.78 1.17 -3.05
N HIS A 233 0.71 2.16 -2.16
CA HIS A 233 0.36 2.00 -0.77
C HIS A 233 -0.63 3.09 -0.34
N PRO A 234 -1.30 2.97 0.83
CA PRO A 234 -2.35 3.91 1.24
C PRO A 234 -1.91 5.38 1.29
N SER A 235 -0.64 5.62 1.63
CA SER A 235 -0.06 6.98 1.67
C SER A 235 0.51 7.49 0.33
N TYR A 236 0.44 6.70 -0.75
CA TYR A 236 1.00 7.09 -2.04
C TYR A 236 0.09 8.16 -2.68
N SER A 237 0.67 9.27 -3.10
CA SER A 237 -0.07 10.49 -3.43
C SER A 237 0.09 10.95 -4.87
N TYR A 238 -0.73 11.91 -5.28
CA TYR A 238 -0.60 12.58 -6.59
C TYR A 238 0.75 13.30 -6.68
N GLU A 239 1.19 13.90 -5.59
CA GLU A 239 2.41 14.68 -5.49
C GLU A 239 3.68 13.82 -5.64
N ASP A 240 3.60 12.52 -5.33
CA ASP A 240 4.68 11.55 -5.57
C ASP A 240 4.70 11.04 -7.02
N PHE A 241 3.50 10.84 -7.58
CA PHE A 241 3.36 10.11 -8.82
C PHE A 241 3.34 11.01 -10.06
N VAL A 242 2.73 12.20 -9.94
CA VAL A 242 2.52 13.11 -11.07
C VAL A 242 3.36 14.37 -10.91
N GLN A 243 3.05 15.23 -9.94
CA GLN A 243 3.80 16.46 -9.72
C GLN A 243 3.48 17.04 -8.34
N GLY A 244 4.48 17.54 -7.63
CA GLY A 244 4.28 18.13 -6.31
C GLY A 244 5.39 19.07 -5.87
N PHE A 245 5.09 19.94 -4.90
CA PHE A 245 6.10 20.75 -4.24
C PHE A 245 6.87 19.91 -3.21
N ARG A 246 8.20 19.90 -3.33
CA ARG A 246 9.11 19.22 -2.41
C ARG A 246 10.17 20.21 -1.93
N PRO A 247 10.56 20.19 -0.64
CA PRO A 247 11.67 21.00 -0.18
C PRO A 247 12.97 20.54 -0.85
N ASP A 248 13.80 21.48 -1.27
CA ASP A 248 15.20 21.21 -1.62
C ASP A 248 16.08 21.15 -0.35
N GLU A 249 17.38 20.92 -0.52
CA GLU A 249 18.36 20.86 0.57
C GLU A 249 18.42 22.14 1.42
N ARG A 250 17.93 23.26 0.89
CA ARG A 250 17.87 24.56 1.58
C ARG A 250 16.49 24.83 2.19
N GLY A 251 15.59 23.84 2.20
CA GLY A 251 14.21 23.96 2.67
C GLY A 251 13.30 24.77 1.74
N THR A 252 13.75 25.13 0.54
CA THR A 252 12.95 25.87 -0.44
C THR A 252 12.06 24.90 -1.21
N PHE A 253 10.75 25.15 -1.21
CA PHE A 253 9.81 24.32 -1.98
C PHE A 253 9.99 24.54 -3.47
N ARG A 254 10.36 23.47 -4.19
CA ARG A 254 10.40 23.44 -5.65
C ARG A 254 9.39 22.44 -6.18
N LEU A 255 8.77 22.80 -7.30
CA LEU A 255 7.96 21.87 -8.05
C LEU A 255 8.88 20.77 -8.62
N ARG A 256 8.55 19.51 -8.35
CA ARG A 256 9.24 18.35 -8.91
C ARG A 256 8.25 17.47 -9.64
N ASP A 257 8.71 16.94 -10.77
CA ASP A 257 7.99 15.92 -11.52
C ASP A 257 8.00 14.62 -10.72
N GLY A 258 6.85 13.94 -10.71
CA GLY A 258 6.71 12.63 -10.12
C GLY A 258 7.07 11.52 -11.11
N LEU A 259 7.05 10.28 -10.61
CA LEU A 259 7.50 9.10 -11.34
C LEU A 259 6.84 8.95 -12.72
N LEU A 260 5.52 9.16 -12.83
CA LEU A 260 4.80 9.03 -14.11
C LEU A 260 5.23 10.07 -15.14
N VAL A 261 5.47 11.31 -14.70
CA VAL A 261 5.85 12.42 -15.60
C VAL A 261 7.27 12.19 -16.10
N GLU A 262 8.22 11.88 -15.22
CA GLU A 262 9.59 11.55 -15.59
C GLU A 262 9.65 10.33 -16.53
N PHE A 263 8.85 9.30 -16.24
CA PHE A 263 8.74 8.12 -17.07
C PHE A 263 8.20 8.43 -18.48
N CYS A 264 7.15 9.24 -18.58
CA CYS A 264 6.59 9.69 -19.85
C CYS A 264 7.58 10.55 -20.64
N HIS A 265 8.35 11.42 -19.98
CA HIS A 265 9.40 12.20 -20.66
C HIS A 265 10.47 11.30 -21.28
N ARG A 266 10.92 10.26 -20.57
CA ARG A 266 11.86 9.27 -21.13
C ARG A 266 11.24 8.52 -22.32
N ALA A 267 9.99 8.06 -22.18
CA ALA A 267 9.30 7.36 -23.26
C ALA A 267 9.14 8.23 -24.53
N ALA A 268 8.89 9.53 -24.36
CA ALA A 268 8.75 10.48 -25.47
C ALA A 268 10.06 10.72 -26.25
N GLN A 269 11.22 10.46 -25.65
CA GLN A 269 12.53 10.55 -26.32
C GLN A 269 12.82 9.35 -27.24
N GLU A 270 12.14 8.22 -27.02
CA GLU A 270 12.30 6.98 -27.79
C GLU A 270 10.94 6.47 -28.31
N PRO A 271 10.24 7.21 -29.19
CA PRO A 271 8.84 6.94 -29.55
C PRO A 271 8.61 5.57 -30.21
N GLU A 272 9.63 5.01 -30.88
CA GLU A 272 9.56 3.70 -31.54
C GLU A 272 9.73 2.52 -30.56
N GLN A 273 10.11 2.80 -29.31
CA GLN A 273 10.45 1.78 -28.33
C GLN A 273 9.36 1.68 -27.27
N PRO A 274 8.89 0.49 -26.90
CA PRO A 274 7.82 0.36 -25.91
C PRO A 274 8.36 0.53 -24.48
N TYR A 275 7.63 1.28 -23.66
CA TYR A 275 7.92 1.58 -22.26
C TYR A 275 6.84 1.00 -21.35
N PHE A 276 7.21 0.32 -20.28
CA PHE A 276 6.29 -0.37 -19.38
C PHE A 276 6.33 0.21 -17.97
N LEU A 277 5.20 0.73 -17.50
CA LEU A 277 4.98 1.09 -16.11
C LEU A 277 4.23 -0.05 -15.42
N LEU A 278 4.93 -0.76 -14.55
CA LEU A 278 4.39 -1.85 -13.75
C LEU A 278 3.97 -1.30 -12.39
N ILE A 279 2.69 -1.41 -12.06
CA ILE A 279 2.14 -0.89 -10.80
C ILE A 279 1.69 -2.06 -9.92
N GLU A 280 2.44 -2.35 -8.87
CA GLU A 280 2.05 -3.36 -7.90
C GLU A 280 1.00 -2.86 -6.94
N GLU A 281 0.10 -3.77 -6.56
CA GLU A 281 -0.95 -3.53 -5.56
C GLU A 281 -1.76 -2.27 -5.87
N LEU A 282 -2.15 -2.10 -7.14
CA LEU A 282 -2.80 -0.89 -7.66
C LEU A 282 -3.98 -0.43 -6.78
N ASN A 283 -4.72 -1.38 -6.24
CA ASN A 283 -5.92 -1.15 -5.42
C ASN A 283 -5.65 -0.83 -3.93
N ARG A 284 -4.39 -0.86 -3.47
CA ARG A 284 -4.02 -0.36 -2.12
C ARG A 284 -3.89 1.15 -2.07
N GLY A 285 -3.66 1.80 -3.21
CA GLY A 285 -3.73 3.24 -3.37
C GLY A 285 -5.12 3.71 -3.81
N ASN A 286 -5.44 4.98 -3.55
CA ASN A 286 -6.59 5.62 -4.19
C ASN A 286 -6.21 6.00 -5.62
N VAL A 287 -6.37 5.07 -6.57
CA VAL A 287 -5.94 5.23 -7.97
C VAL A 287 -6.49 6.51 -8.60
N ALA A 288 -7.76 6.83 -8.35
CA ALA A 288 -8.37 8.04 -8.91
C ALA A 288 -7.69 9.31 -8.40
N ARG A 289 -7.32 9.35 -7.12
CA ARG A 289 -6.59 10.47 -6.54
C ARG A 289 -5.14 10.53 -7.00
N ILE A 290 -4.46 9.38 -7.08
CA ILE A 290 -3.05 9.28 -7.47
C ILE A 290 -2.86 9.73 -8.92
N PHE A 291 -3.72 9.27 -9.84
CA PHE A 291 -3.63 9.65 -11.25
C PHE A 291 -4.24 11.02 -11.56
N GLY A 292 -5.19 11.49 -10.76
CA GLY A 292 -5.88 12.76 -10.99
C GLY A 292 -6.47 12.85 -12.40
N GLU A 293 -6.15 13.93 -13.10
CA GLU A 293 -6.56 14.19 -14.48
C GLU A 293 -5.91 13.25 -15.51
N LEU A 294 -4.73 12.70 -15.20
CA LEU A 294 -4.00 11.80 -16.10
C LEU A 294 -4.68 10.45 -16.24
N LEU A 295 -5.66 10.16 -15.38
CA LEU A 295 -6.49 8.98 -15.51
C LEU A 295 -7.19 8.91 -16.87
N LEU A 296 -7.56 10.05 -17.45
CA LEU A 296 -8.14 10.12 -18.79
C LEU A 296 -7.15 9.64 -19.86
N LEU A 297 -5.88 9.99 -19.72
CA LEU A 297 -4.81 9.75 -20.70
C LEU A 297 -4.30 8.31 -20.71
N LEU A 298 -4.76 7.48 -19.76
CA LEU A 298 -4.50 6.06 -19.81
C LEU A 298 -5.20 5.40 -21.00
N GLU A 299 -6.36 5.90 -21.42
CA GLU A 299 -7.12 5.34 -22.55
C GLU A 299 -6.29 5.36 -23.83
N ALA A 300 -6.28 4.25 -24.57
CA ALA A 300 -5.39 4.06 -25.72
C ALA A 300 -5.58 5.11 -26.83
N ASP A 301 -6.82 5.58 -27.01
CA ASP A 301 -7.24 6.59 -27.98
C ASP A 301 -7.09 8.04 -27.48
N LYS A 302 -6.57 8.24 -26.27
CA LYS A 302 -6.38 9.57 -25.66
C LYS A 302 -4.93 9.86 -25.29
N ARG A 303 -4.02 9.24 -26.02
CA ARG A 303 -2.57 9.39 -25.86
C ARG A 303 -2.01 10.30 -26.94
N GLY A 304 -0.82 10.81 -26.69
CA GLY A 304 -0.13 11.71 -27.61
C GLY A 304 -0.52 13.18 -27.50
N PRO A 305 0.14 14.06 -28.27
CA PRO A 305 0.05 15.52 -28.10
C PRO A 305 -1.35 16.10 -28.30
N ALA A 306 -2.19 15.45 -29.12
CA ALA A 306 -3.56 15.91 -29.41
C ALA A 306 -4.49 15.89 -28.18
N HIS A 307 -4.14 15.10 -27.16
CA HIS A 307 -4.92 14.95 -25.93
C HIS A 307 -4.24 15.58 -24.72
N ALA A 308 -3.19 16.38 -24.94
CA ALA A 308 -2.41 16.95 -23.86
C ALA A 308 -3.26 17.81 -22.91
N VAL A 309 -3.03 17.66 -21.61
CA VAL A 309 -3.74 18.37 -20.54
C VAL A 309 -2.79 19.24 -19.75
N ARG A 310 -3.31 20.31 -19.14
CA ARG A 310 -2.52 21.14 -18.25
C ARG A 310 -2.52 20.53 -16.84
N LEU A 311 -1.33 20.27 -16.29
CA LEU A 311 -1.20 19.81 -14.91
C LEU A 311 -1.58 20.94 -13.91
N PRO A 312 -2.22 20.64 -12.77
CA PRO A 312 -2.63 21.61 -11.76
C PRO A 312 -1.51 22.51 -11.23
N TYR A 313 -0.32 21.93 -11.03
CA TYR A 313 0.83 22.66 -10.50
C TYR A 313 1.67 23.34 -11.59
N ALA A 314 1.37 23.11 -12.87
CA ALA A 314 2.17 23.65 -13.97
C ALA A 314 2.04 25.19 -14.02
N PRO A 315 3.17 25.93 -14.00
CA PRO A 315 3.19 27.38 -14.18
C PRO A 315 2.42 27.83 -15.43
N ALA A 316 1.96 29.08 -15.41
CA ALA A 316 1.32 29.66 -16.59
C ALA A 316 2.32 29.70 -17.76
N GLY A 317 1.91 29.17 -18.92
CA GLY A 317 2.76 29.08 -20.12
C GLY A 317 3.59 27.81 -20.23
N SER A 318 3.59 26.92 -19.22
CA SER A 318 4.20 25.60 -19.37
C SER A 318 3.50 24.77 -20.45
N PRO A 319 4.25 23.94 -21.20
CA PRO A 319 3.65 23.04 -22.18
C PRO A 319 2.69 22.06 -21.49
N PRO A 320 1.59 21.67 -22.15
CA PRO A 320 0.69 20.66 -21.62
C PRO A 320 1.36 19.29 -21.61
N PHE A 321 0.94 18.43 -20.69
CA PHE A 321 1.44 17.08 -20.51
C PHE A 321 0.55 16.08 -21.27
N PHE A 322 1.15 15.06 -21.87
CA PHE A 322 0.43 13.92 -22.44
C PHE A 322 1.14 12.60 -22.11
N VAL A 323 0.38 11.50 -22.09
CA VAL A 323 0.95 10.15 -22.01
C VAL A 323 1.34 9.69 -23.42
N PRO A 324 2.61 9.31 -23.69
CA PRO A 324 3.03 8.82 -25.01
C PRO A 324 2.34 7.51 -25.43
N GLU A 325 2.19 7.30 -26.74
CA GLU A 325 1.55 6.11 -27.32
C GLU A 325 2.33 4.81 -27.08
N ASN A 326 3.65 4.93 -26.92
CA ASN A 326 4.56 3.82 -26.65
C ASN A 326 4.65 3.45 -25.17
N VAL A 327 3.92 4.14 -24.28
CA VAL A 327 3.78 3.73 -22.87
C VAL A 327 2.77 2.58 -22.75
N PHE A 328 3.01 1.66 -21.83
CA PHE A 328 2.11 0.58 -21.47
C PHE A 328 2.04 0.50 -19.96
N VAL A 329 0.84 0.29 -19.40
CA VAL A 329 0.65 0.18 -17.94
C VAL A 329 0.19 -1.22 -17.60
N ILE A 330 0.88 -1.91 -16.70
CA ILE A 330 0.45 -3.22 -16.21
C ILE A 330 0.31 -3.14 -14.70
N GLY A 331 -0.93 -3.14 -14.21
CA GLY A 331 -1.22 -3.19 -12.79
C GLY A 331 -1.32 -4.62 -12.27
N THR A 332 -0.97 -4.87 -11.02
CA THR A 332 -1.32 -6.09 -10.30
C THR A 332 -2.31 -5.80 -9.18
N MET A 333 -3.23 -6.75 -8.95
CA MET A 333 -4.31 -6.63 -8.00
C MET A 333 -4.47 -7.93 -7.20
N ASN A 334 -4.21 -7.88 -5.90
CA ASN A 334 -4.57 -8.98 -5.00
C ASN A 334 -6.06 -8.91 -4.72
N LEU A 335 -6.77 -10.04 -4.80
CA LEU A 335 -8.21 -10.10 -4.55
C LEU A 335 -8.55 -10.46 -3.09
N ALA A 336 -7.64 -11.14 -2.39
CA ALA A 336 -7.82 -11.54 -0.99
C ALA A 336 -7.78 -10.37 0.02
N ASP A 337 -7.18 -9.24 -0.35
CA ASP A 337 -7.02 -8.12 0.58
C ASP A 337 -8.38 -7.43 0.85
N ARG A 338 -8.88 -7.52 2.08
CA ARG A 338 -10.17 -6.88 2.44
C ARG A 338 -10.08 -5.37 2.66
N SER A 339 -8.86 -4.81 2.70
CA SER A 339 -8.56 -3.39 2.98
C SER A 339 -8.47 -2.50 1.72
N LEU A 340 -8.83 -3.04 0.56
CA LEU A 340 -8.60 -2.40 -0.73
C LEU A 340 -9.64 -1.33 -1.04
N ALA A 341 -9.20 -0.24 -1.66
CA ALA A 341 -10.11 0.73 -2.23
C ALA A 341 -10.82 0.09 -3.43
N PRO A 342 -12.16 0.14 -3.52
CA PRO A 342 -12.87 -0.44 -4.64
C PRO A 342 -12.48 0.31 -5.93
N LEU A 343 -12.17 -0.48 -6.96
CA LEU A 343 -11.84 0.05 -8.28
C LEU A 343 -13.10 0.62 -8.94
N ASP A 344 -13.15 1.94 -9.13
CA ASP A 344 -14.28 2.61 -9.79
C ASP A 344 -14.45 2.13 -11.24
N TYR A 345 -15.69 2.15 -11.74
CA TYR A 345 -16.06 1.79 -13.11
C TYR A 345 -15.29 2.61 -14.15
N ALA A 346 -15.01 3.87 -13.85
CA ALA A 346 -14.19 4.72 -14.69
C ALA A 346 -12.77 4.15 -14.84
N LEU A 347 -12.18 3.56 -13.79
CA LEU A 347 -10.89 2.91 -13.93
C LEU A 347 -11.02 1.59 -14.70
N ARG A 348 -12.01 0.77 -14.36
CA ARG A 348 -12.23 -0.54 -14.99
C ARG A 348 -12.30 -0.46 -16.52
N ARG A 349 -12.94 0.55 -17.10
CA ARG A 349 -13.02 0.68 -18.57
C ARG A 349 -11.67 0.93 -19.27
N ARG A 350 -10.65 1.37 -18.54
CA ARG A 350 -9.32 1.76 -19.06
C ARG A 350 -8.33 0.61 -19.07
N PHE A 351 -8.62 -0.47 -18.33
CA PHE A 351 -7.79 -1.66 -18.25
C PHE A 351 -8.49 -2.85 -18.92
N ALA A 352 -7.73 -3.71 -19.59
CA ALA A 352 -8.17 -5.09 -19.82
C ALA A 352 -7.78 -5.95 -18.60
N PHE A 353 -8.71 -6.80 -18.16
CA PHE A 353 -8.55 -7.62 -16.96
C PHE A 353 -8.11 -9.02 -17.36
N ILE A 354 -7.11 -9.55 -16.67
CA ILE A 354 -6.66 -10.93 -16.80
C ILE A 354 -6.67 -11.53 -15.40
N SER A 355 -7.46 -12.58 -15.21
CA SER A 355 -7.55 -13.29 -13.94
C SER A 355 -6.59 -14.47 -13.94
N LEU A 356 -5.64 -14.47 -13.02
CA LEU A 356 -4.73 -15.58 -12.77
C LEU A 356 -5.31 -16.47 -11.68
N ARG A 357 -5.09 -17.78 -11.83
CA ARG A 357 -5.50 -18.80 -10.87
C ARG A 357 -4.29 -19.57 -10.37
N PRO A 358 -4.36 -20.19 -9.18
CA PRO A 358 -3.34 -21.14 -8.76
C PRO A 358 -3.22 -22.28 -9.77
N GLU A 359 -1.99 -22.75 -9.98
CA GLU A 359 -1.67 -23.76 -11.00
C GLU A 359 -0.91 -24.89 -10.31
N PHE A 360 -1.60 -26.00 -10.07
CA PHE A 360 -1.08 -27.21 -9.42
C PHE A 360 -1.16 -28.43 -10.34
N GLY A 361 -1.37 -28.20 -11.63
CA GLY A 361 -1.35 -29.20 -12.69
C GLY A 361 0.05 -29.43 -13.24
N ASP A 362 0.11 -29.76 -14.53
CA ASP A 362 1.33 -30.24 -15.17
C ASP A 362 2.47 -29.22 -15.22
N PRO A 363 2.26 -27.90 -15.46
CA PRO A 363 3.36 -26.93 -15.48
C PRO A 363 4.20 -26.91 -14.20
N LEU A 364 3.56 -26.91 -13.03
CA LEU A 364 4.28 -26.96 -11.74
C LEU A 364 4.96 -28.32 -11.54
N ARG A 365 4.32 -29.41 -11.96
CA ARG A 365 4.88 -30.76 -11.82
C ARG A 365 6.13 -30.96 -12.67
N GLU A 366 6.11 -30.43 -13.89
CA GLU A 366 7.24 -30.43 -14.81
C GLU A 366 8.41 -29.63 -14.23
N LEU A 367 8.15 -28.42 -13.70
CA LEU A 367 9.18 -27.62 -13.02
C LEU A 367 9.84 -28.38 -11.86
N LEU A 368 9.03 -28.97 -10.97
CA LEU A 368 9.51 -29.74 -9.82
C LEU A 368 10.31 -30.97 -10.26
N THR A 369 9.82 -31.69 -11.27
CA THR A 369 10.50 -32.89 -11.79
C THR A 369 11.83 -32.52 -12.45
N ALA A 370 11.89 -31.40 -13.18
CA ALA A 370 13.12 -30.89 -13.78
C ALA A 370 14.21 -30.56 -12.74
N HIS A 371 13.82 -30.22 -11.52
CA HIS A 371 14.73 -29.98 -10.38
C HIS A 371 14.94 -31.23 -9.49
N GLY A 372 14.52 -32.41 -9.97
CA GLY A 372 14.75 -33.68 -9.29
C GLY A 372 13.81 -33.98 -8.12
N VAL A 373 12.72 -33.21 -7.95
CA VAL A 373 11.70 -33.54 -6.94
C VAL A 373 10.98 -34.83 -7.36
N PRO A 374 10.86 -35.86 -6.48
CA PRO A 374 10.27 -37.13 -6.84
C PRO A 374 8.82 -37.00 -7.35
N SER A 375 8.51 -37.62 -8.50
CA SER A 375 7.19 -37.50 -9.13
C SER A 375 6.02 -37.98 -8.25
N THR A 376 6.25 -38.97 -7.38
CA THR A 376 5.28 -39.44 -6.39
C THR A 376 4.94 -38.35 -5.38
N LEU A 377 5.96 -37.65 -4.89
CA LEU A 377 5.84 -36.56 -3.93
C LEU A 377 5.12 -35.36 -4.56
N THR A 378 5.51 -34.97 -5.77
CA THR A 378 4.88 -33.90 -6.55
C THR A 378 3.39 -34.17 -6.81
N ARG A 379 3.02 -35.40 -7.19
CA ARG A 379 1.61 -35.77 -7.39
C ARG A 379 0.79 -35.70 -6.10
N GLN A 380 1.35 -36.18 -4.99
CA GLN A 380 0.66 -36.15 -3.69
C GLN A 380 0.47 -34.71 -3.20
N LEU A 381 1.51 -33.88 -3.29
CA LEU A 381 1.47 -32.47 -2.92
C LEU A 381 0.41 -31.71 -3.72
N THR A 382 0.47 -31.80 -5.05
CA THR A 382 -0.47 -31.10 -5.93
C THR A 382 -1.92 -31.52 -5.69
N ALA A 383 -2.19 -32.82 -5.49
CA ALA A 383 -3.53 -33.31 -5.16
C ALA A 383 -4.07 -32.71 -3.85
N ARG A 384 -3.22 -32.57 -2.82
CA ARG A 384 -3.63 -31.98 -1.53
C ARG A 384 -3.84 -30.48 -1.60
N LEU A 385 -3.02 -29.77 -2.36
CA LEU A 385 -3.20 -28.32 -2.57
C LEU A 385 -4.46 -28.02 -3.38
N LEU A 386 -4.82 -28.90 -4.32
CA LEU A 386 -6.11 -28.82 -5.01
C LEU A 386 -7.29 -29.05 -4.04
N ASP A 387 -7.24 -30.07 -3.17
CA ASP A 387 -8.27 -30.29 -2.13
C ASP A 387 -8.38 -29.10 -1.15
N LEU A 388 -7.23 -28.56 -0.73
CA LEU A 388 -7.17 -27.38 0.12
C LEU A 388 -7.82 -26.18 -0.57
N ASN A 389 -7.45 -25.88 -1.81
CA ASN A 389 -8.00 -24.74 -2.55
C ASN A 389 -9.49 -24.92 -2.84
N GLN A 390 -9.97 -26.15 -3.07
CA GLN A 390 -11.40 -26.40 -3.17
C GLN A 390 -12.09 -26.11 -1.83
N THR A 391 -11.51 -26.54 -0.71
CA THR A 391 -12.02 -26.22 0.63
C THR A 391 -12.07 -24.71 0.90
N ILE A 392 -11.05 -23.96 0.48
CA ILE A 392 -11.00 -22.50 0.63
C ILE A 392 -12.02 -21.82 -0.28
N ALA A 393 -12.11 -22.26 -1.54
CA ALA A 393 -13.04 -21.69 -2.52
C ALA A 393 -14.51 -21.88 -2.13
N ASP A 394 -14.84 -23.02 -1.52
CA ASP A 394 -16.20 -23.34 -1.05
C ASP A 394 -16.51 -22.71 0.32
N ASP A 395 -15.53 -22.11 0.99
CA ASP A 395 -15.72 -21.45 2.28
C ASP A 395 -16.48 -20.12 2.09
N PRO A 396 -17.63 -19.92 2.76
CA PRO A 396 -18.44 -18.70 2.61
C PRO A 396 -17.75 -17.41 3.05
N GLU A 397 -16.74 -17.48 3.93
CA GLU A 397 -16.02 -16.31 4.42
C GLU A 397 -14.79 -15.98 3.56
N LEU A 398 -14.20 -16.98 2.91
CA LEU A 398 -12.99 -16.82 2.09
C LEU A 398 -13.34 -16.69 0.61
N GLY A 399 -13.80 -17.78 0.00
CA GLY A 399 -14.06 -17.87 -1.43
C GLY A 399 -12.78 -18.05 -2.28
N PRO A 400 -12.92 -18.08 -3.63
CA PRO A 400 -11.84 -18.44 -4.54
C PRO A 400 -10.66 -17.47 -4.55
N ASP A 401 -10.89 -16.20 -4.17
CA ASP A 401 -9.87 -15.15 -4.17
C ASP A 401 -8.79 -15.34 -3.09
N PHE A 402 -9.07 -16.21 -2.10
CA PHE A 402 -8.15 -16.61 -1.02
C PHE A 402 -7.40 -17.91 -1.32
N CYS A 403 -7.60 -18.53 -2.47
CA CYS A 403 -6.88 -19.77 -2.79
C CYS A 403 -5.36 -19.58 -2.73
N VAL A 404 -4.65 -20.58 -2.23
CA VAL A 404 -3.19 -20.55 -2.11
C VAL A 404 -2.57 -20.66 -3.51
N GLY A 405 -1.67 -19.74 -3.84
CA GLY A 405 -0.94 -19.73 -5.11
C GLY A 405 0.22 -20.73 -5.19
N HIS A 406 0.75 -20.93 -6.39
CA HIS A 406 1.85 -21.88 -6.64
C HIS A 406 3.25 -21.32 -6.38
N SER A 407 3.40 -20.00 -6.16
CA SER A 407 4.72 -19.34 -6.07
C SER A 407 5.64 -19.90 -4.98
N TYR A 408 5.07 -20.40 -3.88
CA TYR A 408 5.80 -21.06 -2.79
C TYR A 408 6.67 -22.22 -3.30
N PHE A 409 6.25 -22.87 -4.39
CA PHE A 409 6.88 -24.07 -4.92
C PHE A 409 7.76 -23.80 -6.16
N CYS A 410 7.85 -22.55 -6.62
CA CYS A 410 8.57 -22.21 -7.86
C CYS A 410 10.10 -22.09 -7.68
N GLN A 411 10.62 -22.27 -6.46
CA GLN A 411 12.05 -22.25 -6.14
C GLN A 411 12.46 -23.55 -5.43
N PRO A 412 12.44 -24.70 -6.13
CA PRO A 412 12.88 -25.96 -5.56
C PRO A 412 14.37 -25.93 -5.19
N PRO A 413 14.81 -26.76 -4.23
CA PRO A 413 16.20 -26.81 -3.79
C PRO A 413 17.13 -27.35 -4.89
N THR A 414 18.39 -26.94 -4.85
CA THR A 414 19.41 -27.41 -5.80
C THR A 414 19.71 -28.90 -5.66
N HIS A 415 19.59 -29.44 -4.44
CA HIS A 415 19.86 -30.85 -4.14
C HIS A 415 18.55 -31.63 -3.97
N PRO A 416 18.27 -32.66 -4.80
CA PRO A 416 17.03 -33.44 -4.72
C PRO A 416 16.75 -34.09 -3.36
N THR A 417 17.80 -34.41 -2.59
CA THR A 417 17.70 -34.99 -1.25
C THR A 417 17.03 -34.06 -0.24
N GLU A 418 17.02 -32.75 -0.50
CA GLU A 418 16.43 -31.73 0.37
C GLU A 418 14.96 -31.47 0.06
N ALA A 419 14.41 -32.05 -1.01
CA ALA A 419 13.07 -31.74 -1.49
C ALA A 419 11.98 -32.01 -0.45
N ALA A 420 12.06 -33.12 0.30
CA ALA A 420 11.07 -33.46 1.32
C ALA A 420 11.12 -32.47 2.51
N SER A 421 12.31 -32.13 2.98
CA SER A 421 12.50 -31.12 4.03
C SER A 421 12.04 -29.73 3.58
N TRP A 422 12.39 -29.32 2.36
CA TRP A 422 11.98 -28.04 1.77
C TRP A 422 10.45 -27.92 1.69
N LEU A 423 9.77 -28.95 1.18
CA LEU A 423 8.30 -28.98 1.13
C LEU A 423 7.69 -28.93 2.53
N ARG A 424 8.24 -29.68 3.49
CA ARG A 424 7.76 -29.63 4.88
C ARG A 424 7.87 -28.21 5.44
N LEU A 425 8.99 -27.52 5.22
CA LEU A 425 9.20 -26.15 5.68
C LEU A 425 8.18 -25.18 5.06
N ILE A 426 7.93 -25.24 3.75
CA ILE A 426 6.89 -24.42 3.09
C ILE A 426 5.52 -24.65 3.76
N LEU A 427 5.14 -25.91 3.94
CA LEU A 427 3.84 -26.26 4.51
C LEU A 427 3.70 -25.85 5.97
N GLU A 428 4.75 -25.97 6.77
CA GLU A 428 4.73 -25.67 8.21
C GLU A 428 4.90 -24.18 8.52
N GLN A 429 5.76 -23.48 7.76
CA GLN A 429 6.21 -22.13 8.10
C GLN A 429 5.56 -21.03 7.26
N GLU A 430 5.02 -21.36 6.09
CA GLU A 430 4.41 -20.38 5.19
C GLU A 430 2.91 -20.63 5.03
N ILE A 431 2.53 -21.84 4.57
CA ILE A 431 1.11 -22.17 4.37
C ILE A 431 0.42 -22.42 5.72
N GLY A 432 1.08 -23.07 6.67
CA GLY A 432 0.51 -23.36 7.99
C GLY A 432 -0.04 -22.12 8.71
N PRO A 433 0.79 -21.07 8.93
CA PRO A 433 0.34 -19.83 9.54
C PRO A 433 -0.75 -19.11 8.72
N LEU A 434 -0.65 -19.13 7.40
CA LEU A 434 -1.69 -18.58 6.53
C LEU A 434 -3.07 -19.23 6.77
N LEU A 435 -3.10 -20.56 6.97
CA LEU A 435 -4.35 -21.27 7.28
C LEU A 435 -4.88 -20.94 8.67
N ASP A 436 -3.99 -20.63 9.63
CA ASP A 436 -4.40 -20.15 10.95
C ASP A 436 -5.05 -18.75 10.85
N ASP A 437 -4.55 -17.88 9.98
CA ASP A 437 -5.17 -16.57 9.72
C ASP A 437 -6.51 -16.71 8.97
N TYR A 438 -6.60 -17.61 7.99
CA TYR A 438 -7.82 -17.84 7.21
C TYR A 438 -8.96 -18.39 8.08
N TRP A 439 -8.64 -19.26 9.04
CA TRP A 439 -9.60 -19.88 9.93
C TRP A 439 -9.31 -19.52 11.40
N LEU A 440 -9.07 -18.25 11.68
CA LEU A 440 -8.78 -17.72 13.02
C LEU A 440 -9.84 -18.13 14.05
N ASP A 441 -11.12 -18.05 13.66
CA ASP A 441 -12.26 -18.44 14.51
C ASP A 441 -12.58 -19.95 14.43
N GLN A 442 -11.89 -20.71 13.56
CA GLN A 442 -12.08 -22.15 13.35
C GLN A 442 -10.74 -22.92 13.43
N PRO A 443 -10.00 -22.87 14.56
CA PRO A 443 -8.66 -23.45 14.68
C PRO A 443 -8.63 -24.97 14.47
N ALA A 444 -9.73 -25.67 14.78
CA ALA A 444 -9.85 -27.10 14.49
C ALA A 444 -9.86 -27.40 12.98
N LYS A 445 -10.47 -26.52 12.17
CA LYS A 445 -10.48 -26.63 10.70
C LYS A 445 -9.09 -26.37 10.14
N ALA A 446 -8.41 -25.31 10.60
CA ALA A 446 -7.02 -25.03 10.26
C ALA A 446 -6.11 -26.22 10.58
N ALA A 447 -6.17 -26.74 11.80
CA ALA A 447 -5.37 -27.88 12.24
C ALA A 447 -5.65 -29.15 11.41
N ALA A 448 -6.90 -29.42 11.05
CA ALA A 448 -7.27 -30.54 10.20
C ALA A 448 -6.67 -30.42 8.79
N GLN A 449 -6.71 -29.23 8.19
CA GLN A 449 -6.13 -28.99 6.87
C GLN A 449 -4.59 -29.06 6.90
N LYS A 450 -3.94 -28.48 7.91
CA LYS A 450 -2.48 -28.62 8.12
C LYS A 450 -2.06 -30.08 8.24
N LYS A 451 -2.80 -30.88 9.03
CA LYS A 451 -2.53 -32.32 9.17
C LYS A 451 -2.68 -33.07 7.84
N LYS A 452 -3.71 -32.76 7.04
CA LYS A 452 -3.88 -33.35 5.71
C LYS A 452 -2.71 -33.03 4.78
N LEU A 453 -2.25 -31.77 4.76
CA LEU A 453 -1.12 -31.34 3.91
C LEU A 453 0.16 -32.11 4.24
N LEU A 454 0.46 -32.28 5.52
CA LEU A 454 1.68 -32.95 6.01
C LEU A 454 1.62 -34.48 5.97
N ALA A 455 0.45 -35.09 5.76
CA ALA A 455 0.29 -36.54 5.88
C ALA A 455 1.15 -37.32 4.86
N GLY A 456 2.20 -38.03 5.27
CA GLY A 456 3.02 -38.83 4.34
C GLY A 456 4.10 -38.05 3.60
N LEU A 457 4.48 -36.88 4.12
CA LEU A 457 5.74 -36.19 3.85
C LEU A 457 6.85 -36.65 4.81
#